data_AF-A0A6I1L0I1-F1
#
_entry.id   AF-A0A6I1L0I1-F1
#
_cell.length_a   1.000
_cell.length_b   1.000
_cell.length_c   1.000
_cell.angle_alpha   90.00
_cell.angle_beta   90.00
_cell.angle_gamma   90.00
#
_symmetry.space_group_name_H-M   'P 1'
#
loop_
_entity.id
_entity.type
_entity.pdbx_description
1 polymer ?
#
loop_
_entity_poly.entity_id
_entity_poly.type
_entity_poly.pdbx_seq_one_letter_code
_entity_poly.pdbx_strand_id
1 'polypeptide(L)'
;MVQRAADNQPEPGVVGTAVAQVKQAATQLFAAGAPIDNEKDAHKALRAQQDNARPLCAWWLKQKATDLRALRLNRTLLWLPIDAVPERNAEHITALRGLPADKLKSYQERYDQAAYADLIVELEASLAKAPFWFDGQRMVWECLQGLHADQAMREVEIHFSLLIQRLPGIVELRFHDGAPFADPATRAWISASVMPHLQAASAPRKVEVSHTQPAWELALEEVLPVLRKDGLKAAVQILKQGLQKAQGGRVRFFWQFALARLCFMAKKYELAKTQLETLDQQLQDSGLHAWEPDLALEVLHLLHSCCELLPQNHAVRERKEEIYRRLCHLDLEVVLE
;
A
#
# COMPACT_ATOMS: atom_id res chain seq x y z
N MET A 1 64.12 -61.16 -10.46
CA MET A 1 64.07 -59.86 -11.16
C MET A 1 62.82 -59.87 -12.01
N VAL A 2 61.66 -59.45 -11.51
CA VAL A 2 61.14 -58.06 -11.42
C VAL A 2 60.89 -57.40 -12.79
N GLN A 3 59.63 -56.96 -12.99
CA GLN A 3 59.07 -56.04 -14.02
C GLN A 3 58.74 -56.64 -15.40
N ARG A 4 57.61 -56.33 -16.06
CA ARG A 4 56.62 -55.24 -15.91
C ARG A 4 55.32 -55.62 -16.63
N ALA A 5 54.18 -55.33 -16.01
CA ALA A 5 52.90 -55.23 -16.69
C ALA A 5 52.84 -53.92 -17.49
N ALA A 6 52.62 -54.04 -18.80
CA ALA A 6 52.34 -52.99 -19.78
C ALA A 6 51.57 -53.73 -20.90
N ASP A 7 50.47 -53.28 -21.48
CA ASP A 7 49.70 -52.05 -21.44
C ASP A 7 48.25 -52.47 -21.71
N ASN A 8 47.31 -52.02 -20.89
CA ASN A 8 45.90 -52.00 -21.27
C ASN A 8 45.39 -50.60 -20.88
N GLN A 9 45.78 -49.60 -21.66
CA GLN A 9 45.06 -48.33 -21.68
C GLN A 9 43.88 -48.49 -22.63
N PRO A 10 42.63 -48.32 -22.18
CA PRO A 10 41.51 -48.22 -23.10
C PRO A 10 41.70 -46.93 -23.93
N GLU A 11 41.60 -47.05 -25.25
CA GLU A 11 41.66 -45.90 -26.15
C GLU A 11 40.68 -44.82 -25.67
N PRO A 12 41.05 -43.52 -25.75
CA PRO A 12 40.15 -42.43 -25.39
C PRO A 12 39.03 -42.39 -26.43
N GLY A 13 37.98 -43.17 -26.16
CA GLY A 13 36.84 -43.33 -27.05
C GLY A 13 36.21 -41.99 -27.38
N VAL A 14 35.63 -41.91 -28.58
CA VAL A 14 34.85 -40.79 -29.14
C VAL A 14 33.87 -40.18 -28.14
N VAL A 15 33.45 -40.94 -27.13
CA VAL A 15 32.60 -40.51 -26.02
C VAL A 15 33.32 -39.56 -25.05
N GLY A 16 34.61 -39.77 -24.75
CA GLY A 16 35.40 -38.91 -23.87
C GLY A 16 35.71 -37.54 -24.49
N THR A 17 35.99 -37.50 -25.80
CA THR A 17 36.13 -36.27 -26.57
C THR A 17 34.80 -35.55 -26.76
N ALA A 18 33.70 -36.27 -26.98
CA ALA A 18 32.36 -35.70 -27.02
C ALA A 18 31.92 -35.12 -25.65
N VAL A 19 32.22 -35.80 -24.53
CA VAL A 19 31.93 -35.30 -23.18
C VAL A 19 32.80 -34.10 -22.82
N ALA A 20 34.05 -34.05 -23.28
CA ALA A 20 34.92 -32.88 -23.13
C ALA A 20 34.43 -31.69 -23.97
N GLN A 21 34.00 -31.91 -25.22
CA GLN A 21 33.41 -30.89 -26.07
C GLN A 21 32.07 -30.39 -25.53
N VAL A 22 31.21 -31.27 -24.98
CA VAL A 22 29.95 -30.88 -24.33
C VAL A 22 30.24 -30.12 -23.04
N LYS A 23 31.23 -30.50 -22.24
CA LYS A 23 31.67 -29.71 -21.09
C LYS A 23 32.21 -28.36 -21.51
N GLN A 24 33.06 -28.27 -22.54
CA GLN A 24 33.65 -27.01 -23.00
C GLN A 24 32.61 -26.10 -23.66
N ALA A 25 31.67 -26.65 -24.44
CA ALA A 25 30.53 -25.95 -24.99
C ALA A 25 29.55 -25.51 -23.89
N ALA A 26 29.30 -26.34 -22.87
CA ALA A 26 28.52 -25.96 -21.70
C ALA A 26 29.21 -24.83 -20.92
N THR A 27 30.52 -24.91 -20.68
CA THR A 27 31.27 -23.85 -20.00
C THR A 27 31.30 -22.56 -20.82
N GLN A 28 31.31 -22.63 -22.16
CA GLN A 28 31.18 -21.46 -23.04
C GLN A 28 29.73 -20.92 -23.09
N LEU A 29 28.72 -21.80 -22.99
CA LEU A 29 27.30 -21.43 -22.86
C LEU A 29 27.00 -20.80 -21.49
N PHE A 30 27.72 -21.19 -20.43
CA PHE A 30 27.60 -20.62 -19.09
C PHE A 30 28.57 -19.46 -18.83
N ALA A 31 29.55 -19.21 -19.71
CA ALA A 31 30.40 -18.01 -19.73
C ALA A 31 29.75 -16.85 -20.51
N ALA A 32 28.41 -16.78 -20.51
CA ALA A 32 27.65 -15.79 -21.26
C ALA A 32 27.59 -14.44 -20.51
N GLY A 33 28.72 -13.75 -20.48
CA GLY A 33 28.84 -12.37 -20.04
C GLY A 33 30.31 -11.97 -19.99
N ALA A 34 30.67 -10.85 -20.62
CA ALA A 34 31.98 -10.26 -20.38
C ALA A 34 32.16 -10.09 -18.86
N PRO A 35 33.31 -10.47 -18.28
CA PRO A 35 33.53 -10.34 -16.85
C PRO A 35 33.36 -8.87 -16.44
N ILE A 36 32.62 -8.64 -15.36
CA ILE A 36 32.42 -7.30 -14.80
C ILE A 36 33.57 -7.06 -13.82
N ASP A 37 34.65 -6.48 -14.32
CA ASP A 37 35.90 -6.32 -13.54
C ASP A 37 36.01 -4.93 -12.88
N ASN A 38 35.19 -3.96 -13.29
CA ASN A 38 35.19 -2.61 -12.75
C ASN A 38 33.81 -1.93 -12.87
N GLU A 39 33.68 -0.79 -12.19
CA GLU A 39 32.45 0.00 -12.14
C GLU A 39 31.96 0.47 -13.52
N LYS A 40 32.87 0.74 -14.46
CA LYS A 40 32.52 1.17 -15.82
C LYS A 40 31.90 0.03 -16.62
N ASP A 41 32.44 -1.18 -16.47
CA ASP A 41 31.89 -2.39 -17.09
C ASP A 41 30.53 -2.76 -16.46
N ALA A 42 30.36 -2.56 -15.16
CA ALA A 42 29.08 -2.73 -14.47
C ALA A 42 28.00 -1.77 -15.03
N HIS A 43 28.33 -0.48 -15.16
CA HIS A 43 27.43 0.51 -15.78
C HIS A 43 27.08 0.17 -17.23
N LYS A 44 28.06 -0.30 -18.01
CA LYS A 44 27.83 -0.73 -19.40
C LYS A 44 26.91 -1.94 -19.47
N ALA A 45 27.09 -2.92 -18.58
CA ALA A 45 26.23 -4.09 -18.49
C ALA A 45 24.80 -3.71 -18.09
N LEU A 46 24.63 -2.82 -17.11
CA LEU A 46 23.31 -2.32 -16.71
C LEU A 46 22.60 -1.60 -17.87
N ARG A 47 23.32 -0.75 -18.61
CA ARG A 47 22.74 -0.07 -19.78
C ARG A 47 22.29 -1.06 -20.85
N ALA A 48 23.07 -2.10 -21.10
CA ALA A 48 22.68 -3.18 -22.02
C ALA A 48 21.41 -3.90 -21.53
N GLN A 49 21.27 -4.15 -20.23
CA GLN A 49 20.05 -4.74 -19.67
C GLN A 49 18.84 -3.82 -19.82
N GLN A 50 18.99 -2.52 -19.57
CA GLN A 50 17.92 -1.54 -19.81
C GLN A 50 17.48 -1.53 -21.28
N ASP A 51 18.43 -1.54 -22.22
CA ASP A 51 18.14 -1.52 -23.65
C ASP A 51 17.46 -2.82 -24.11
N ASN A 52 17.90 -3.97 -23.60
CA ASN A 52 17.33 -5.29 -23.93
C ASN A 52 15.95 -5.53 -23.30
N ALA A 53 15.66 -4.95 -22.13
CA ALA A 53 14.37 -5.12 -21.46
C ALA A 53 13.23 -4.34 -22.13
N ARG A 54 13.51 -3.21 -22.78
CA ARG A 54 12.49 -2.37 -23.44
C ARG A 54 11.64 -3.12 -24.48
N PRO A 55 12.21 -3.84 -25.48
CA PRO A 55 11.40 -4.57 -26.45
C PRO A 55 10.59 -5.71 -25.79
N LEU A 56 11.12 -6.33 -24.74
CA LEU A 56 10.41 -7.37 -23.99
C LEU A 56 9.19 -6.80 -23.24
N CYS A 57 9.37 -5.68 -22.54
CA CYS A 57 8.27 -5.00 -21.86
C CYS A 57 7.22 -4.51 -22.86
N ALA A 58 7.65 -3.93 -23.99
CA ALA A 58 6.74 -3.52 -25.06
C ALA A 58 5.96 -4.71 -25.63
N TRP A 59 6.59 -5.88 -25.77
CA TRP A 59 5.90 -7.09 -26.21
C TRP A 59 4.85 -7.56 -25.19
N TRP A 60 5.18 -7.63 -23.90
CA TRP A 60 4.22 -8.00 -22.85
C TRP A 60 3.03 -7.05 -22.80
N LEU A 61 3.27 -5.74 -22.87
CA LEU A 61 2.21 -4.72 -22.86
C LEU A 61 1.30 -4.81 -24.09
N LYS A 62 1.83 -5.17 -25.25
CA LYS A 62 1.02 -5.42 -26.46
C LYS A 62 0.12 -6.65 -26.32
N GLN A 63 0.54 -7.67 -25.57
CA GLN A 63 -0.32 -8.83 -25.28
C GLN A 63 -1.37 -8.49 -24.23
N LYS A 64 -0.97 -7.74 -23.19
CA LYS A 64 -1.83 -7.30 -22.11
C LYS A 64 -1.31 -5.99 -21.55
N ALA A 65 -2.05 -4.90 -21.78
CA ALA A 65 -1.66 -3.57 -21.31
C ALA A 65 -1.47 -3.48 -19.78
N THR A 66 -2.11 -4.39 -19.04
CA THR A 66 -2.06 -4.50 -17.57
C THR A 66 -1.07 -5.58 -17.09
N ASP A 67 -0.10 -5.98 -17.90
CA ASP A 67 0.90 -6.99 -17.52
C ASP A 67 1.84 -6.46 -16.44
N LEU A 68 1.70 -7.01 -15.23
CA LEU A 68 2.49 -6.61 -14.05
C LEU A 68 3.99 -6.76 -14.27
N ARG A 69 4.43 -7.74 -15.07
CA ARG A 69 5.87 -8.00 -15.30
C ARG A 69 6.51 -6.84 -16.04
N ALA A 70 5.81 -6.30 -17.04
CA ALA A 70 6.29 -5.16 -17.81
C ALA A 70 6.34 -3.90 -16.96
N LEU A 71 5.27 -3.61 -16.21
CA LEU A 71 5.20 -2.43 -15.34
C LEU A 71 6.31 -2.44 -14.30
N ARG A 72 6.50 -3.57 -13.62
CA ARG A 72 7.55 -3.78 -12.61
C ARG A 72 8.96 -3.66 -13.19
N LEU A 73 9.25 -4.37 -14.28
CA LEU A 73 10.58 -4.41 -14.88
C LEU A 73 11.00 -3.05 -15.42
N ASN A 74 10.09 -2.32 -16.07
CA ASN A 74 10.33 -0.97 -16.56
C ASN A 74 10.74 -0.01 -15.43
N ARG A 75 9.97 0.07 -14.33
CA ARG A 75 10.30 0.97 -13.20
C ARG A 75 11.60 0.56 -12.53
N THR A 76 11.77 -0.73 -12.28
CA THR A 76 12.97 -1.26 -11.62
C THR A 76 14.22 -0.86 -12.40
N LEU A 77 14.29 -1.19 -13.70
CA LEU A 77 15.47 -0.89 -14.51
C LEU A 77 15.66 0.61 -14.77
N LEU A 78 14.58 1.37 -14.90
CA LEU A 78 14.64 2.82 -15.12
C LEU A 78 15.28 3.55 -13.94
N TRP A 79 14.88 3.18 -12.72
CA TRP A 79 15.31 3.88 -11.51
C TRP A 79 16.49 3.22 -10.80
N LEU A 80 16.89 1.99 -11.17
CA LEU A 80 18.02 1.29 -10.56
C LEU A 80 19.31 2.13 -10.49
N PRO A 81 19.77 2.82 -11.57
CA PRO A 81 21.03 3.58 -11.53
C PRO A 81 20.92 4.96 -10.84
N ILE A 82 19.76 5.32 -10.29
CA ILE A 82 19.51 6.67 -9.74
C ILE A 82 19.57 6.62 -8.23
N ASP A 83 20.72 7.01 -7.68
CA ASP A 83 20.98 6.99 -6.23
C ASP A 83 21.03 8.37 -5.59
N ALA A 84 21.04 9.44 -6.40
CA ALA A 84 21.06 10.81 -5.92
C ALA A 84 20.03 11.68 -6.64
N VAL A 85 19.52 12.67 -5.92
CA VAL A 85 18.66 13.72 -6.46
C VAL A 85 19.47 14.56 -7.46
N PRO A 86 18.94 14.86 -8.67
CA PRO A 86 19.64 15.68 -9.66
C PRO A 86 20.13 17.01 -9.09
N GLU A 87 21.23 17.52 -9.66
CA GLU A 87 21.72 18.87 -9.36
C GLU A 87 20.66 19.90 -9.74
N ARG A 88 20.43 20.85 -8.83
CA ARG A 88 19.41 21.90 -8.97
C ARG A 88 19.93 23.25 -8.50
N ASN A 89 19.37 24.33 -9.05
CA ASN A 89 19.60 25.69 -8.57
C ASN A 89 18.74 26.01 -7.32
N ALA A 90 18.83 27.24 -6.82
CA ALA A 90 18.07 27.71 -5.66
C ALA A 90 16.53 27.68 -5.86
N GLU A 91 16.06 27.60 -7.10
CA GLU A 91 14.64 27.55 -7.48
C GLU A 91 14.16 26.13 -7.81
N HIS A 92 14.95 25.10 -7.44
CA HIS A 92 14.70 23.69 -7.73
C HIS A 92 14.71 23.30 -9.22
N ILE A 93 15.29 24.14 -10.09
CA ILE A 93 15.43 23.89 -11.53
C ILE A 93 16.68 23.06 -11.80
N THR A 94 16.52 21.99 -12.60
CA THR A 94 17.57 21.06 -13.02
C THR A 94 18.00 21.31 -14.47
N ALA A 95 19.15 20.77 -14.88
CA ALA A 95 19.59 20.79 -16.28
C ALA A 95 18.86 19.75 -17.16
N LEU A 96 17.92 19.00 -16.59
CA LEU A 96 17.22 17.90 -17.26
C LEU A 96 16.12 18.43 -18.18
N ARG A 97 15.94 17.78 -19.32
CA ARG A 97 14.87 18.11 -20.28
C ARG A 97 13.67 17.19 -20.09
N GLY A 98 12.48 17.80 -20.08
CA GLY A 98 11.22 17.07 -20.13
C GLY A 98 10.94 16.49 -21.52
N LEU A 99 9.79 15.83 -21.65
CA LEU A 99 9.30 15.39 -22.95
C LEU A 99 8.89 16.59 -23.82
N PRO A 100 9.00 16.48 -25.17
CA PRO A 100 8.51 17.50 -26.07
C PRO A 100 6.99 17.75 -25.91
N ALA A 101 6.58 19.02 -25.93
CA ALA A 101 5.19 19.43 -25.72
C ALA A 101 4.21 18.79 -26.72
N ASP A 102 4.60 18.62 -27.99
CA ASP A 102 3.75 17.98 -29.01
C ASP A 102 3.43 16.52 -28.67
N LYS A 103 4.40 15.83 -28.06
CA LYS A 103 4.22 14.44 -27.63
C LYS A 103 3.29 14.35 -26.41
N LEU A 104 3.39 15.30 -25.48
CA LEU A 104 2.48 15.40 -24.34
C LEU A 104 1.04 15.67 -24.79
N LYS A 105 0.84 16.58 -25.75
CA LYS A 105 -0.48 16.85 -26.34
C LYS A 105 -1.09 15.61 -26.99
N SER A 106 -0.30 14.88 -27.80
CA SER A 106 -0.76 13.65 -28.44
C SER A 106 -1.20 12.58 -27.42
N TYR A 107 -0.53 12.50 -26.27
CA TYR A 107 -0.95 11.60 -25.21
C TYR A 107 -2.25 12.05 -24.54
N GLN A 108 -2.41 13.35 -24.28
CA GLN A 108 -3.65 13.88 -23.72
C GLN A 108 -4.83 13.63 -24.65
N GLU A 109 -4.68 13.88 -25.96
CA GLU A 109 -5.73 13.64 -26.96
C GLU A 109 -6.18 12.16 -26.97
N ARG A 110 -5.24 11.21 -26.84
CA ARG A 110 -5.56 9.78 -26.76
C ARG A 110 -6.20 9.39 -25.44
N TYR A 111 -5.81 10.04 -24.35
CA TYR A 111 -6.42 9.86 -23.05
C TYR A 111 -7.89 10.29 -23.09
N ASP A 112 -8.16 11.46 -23.68
CA ASP A 112 -9.51 12.00 -23.84
C ASP A 112 -10.40 11.13 -24.75
N GLN A 113 -9.79 10.39 -25.69
CA GLN A 113 -10.45 9.38 -26.52
C GLN A 113 -10.70 8.04 -25.80
N ALA A 114 -10.34 7.92 -24.52
CA ALA A 114 -10.42 6.70 -23.72
C ALA A 114 -9.67 5.49 -24.33
N ALA A 115 -8.64 5.74 -25.14
CA ALA A 115 -7.80 4.71 -25.76
C ALA A 115 -6.75 4.15 -24.79
N TYR A 116 -7.16 3.81 -23.56
CA TYR A 116 -6.27 3.56 -22.43
C TYR A 116 -5.26 2.43 -22.67
N ALA A 117 -5.69 1.30 -23.24
CA ALA A 117 -4.84 0.14 -23.45
C ALA A 117 -3.67 0.44 -24.41
N ASP A 118 -3.96 1.08 -25.55
CA ASP A 118 -2.94 1.45 -26.54
C ASP A 118 -2.05 2.59 -26.00
N LEU A 119 -2.66 3.54 -25.30
CA LEU A 119 -1.94 4.66 -24.69
C LEU A 119 -0.91 4.18 -23.65
N ILE A 120 -1.24 3.18 -22.81
CA ILE A 120 -0.29 2.60 -21.85
C ILE A 120 0.97 2.08 -22.56
N VAL A 121 0.83 1.39 -23.69
CA VAL A 121 1.99 0.85 -24.44
C VAL A 121 2.92 1.98 -24.89
N GLU A 122 2.36 3.10 -25.35
CA GLU A 122 3.15 4.25 -25.80
C GLU A 122 3.75 5.06 -24.66
N LEU A 123 3.03 5.17 -23.53
CA LEU A 123 3.51 5.82 -22.33
C LEU A 123 4.68 5.08 -21.72
N GLU A 124 4.55 3.77 -21.55
CA GLU A 124 5.60 2.91 -21.00
C GLU A 124 6.89 2.98 -21.83
N ALA A 125 6.76 3.05 -23.16
CA ALA A 125 7.91 3.21 -24.05
C ALA A 125 8.66 4.54 -23.84
N SER A 126 7.95 5.60 -23.45
CA SER A 126 8.55 6.90 -23.12
C SER A 126 9.09 6.94 -21.70
N LEU A 127 8.33 6.41 -20.73
CA LEU A 127 8.73 6.34 -19.33
C LEU A 127 10.02 5.54 -19.16
N ALA A 128 10.22 4.46 -19.92
CA ALA A 128 11.47 3.69 -19.93
C ALA A 128 12.74 4.46 -20.36
N LYS A 129 12.59 5.73 -20.78
CA LYS A 129 13.68 6.65 -21.15
C LYS A 129 13.63 7.98 -20.38
N ALA A 130 12.56 8.25 -19.64
CA ALA A 130 12.30 9.53 -18.98
C ALA A 130 12.06 9.31 -17.47
N PRO A 131 13.13 9.10 -16.67
CA PRO A 131 13.01 8.70 -15.27
C PRO A 131 12.29 9.70 -14.37
N PHE A 132 12.33 10.99 -14.73
CA PHE A 132 11.81 12.10 -13.94
C PHE A 132 10.49 12.68 -14.48
N TRP A 133 9.89 12.05 -15.49
CA TRP A 133 8.57 12.46 -15.97
C TRP A 133 7.48 11.79 -15.11
N PHE A 134 7.16 12.40 -13.97
CA PHE A 134 6.22 11.82 -13.01
C PHE A 134 4.77 11.98 -13.41
N ASP A 135 4.42 13.04 -14.15
CA ASP A 135 3.08 13.20 -14.71
C ASP A 135 2.70 12.02 -15.62
N GLY A 136 3.67 11.46 -16.37
CA GLY A 136 3.45 10.26 -17.15
C GLY A 136 3.18 9.01 -16.29
N GLN A 137 3.72 8.92 -15.07
CA GLN A 137 3.41 7.84 -14.13
C GLN A 137 1.95 7.94 -13.66
N ARG A 138 1.49 9.16 -13.30
CA ARG A 138 0.08 9.40 -12.97
C ARG A 138 -0.82 9.02 -14.14
N MET A 139 -0.49 9.44 -15.37
CA MET A 139 -1.35 9.18 -16.51
C MET A 139 -1.44 7.68 -16.87
N VAL A 140 -0.36 6.91 -16.68
CA VAL A 140 -0.45 5.43 -16.73
C VAL A 140 -1.39 4.90 -15.65
N TRP A 141 -1.28 5.39 -14.41
CA TRP A 141 -2.17 5.00 -13.32
C TRP A 141 -3.65 5.32 -13.62
N GLU A 142 -3.94 6.48 -14.20
CA GLU A 142 -5.29 6.88 -14.61
C GLU A 142 -5.83 5.99 -15.75
N CYS A 143 -4.98 5.64 -16.72
CA CYS A 143 -5.34 4.67 -17.75
C CYS A 143 -5.65 3.28 -17.16
N LEU A 144 -4.87 2.83 -16.17
CA LEU A 144 -5.10 1.57 -15.48
C LEU A 144 -6.39 1.61 -14.64
N GLN A 145 -6.72 2.76 -14.06
CA GLN A 145 -7.99 3.00 -13.38
C GLN A 145 -9.16 2.90 -14.37
N GLY A 146 -9.04 3.53 -15.55
CA GLY A 146 -10.04 3.42 -16.63
C GLY A 146 -10.22 2.00 -17.18
N LEU A 147 -9.23 1.12 -16.98
CA LEU A 147 -9.29 -0.31 -17.32
C LEU A 147 -9.66 -1.21 -16.12
N HIS A 148 -9.96 -0.63 -14.96
CA HIS A 148 -10.27 -1.35 -13.71
C HIS A 148 -9.19 -2.39 -13.32
N ALA A 149 -7.92 -2.00 -13.43
CA ALA A 149 -6.77 -2.88 -13.25
C ALA A 149 -6.04 -2.64 -11.91
N ASP A 150 -6.73 -2.91 -10.79
CA ASP A 150 -6.25 -2.56 -9.43
C ASP A 150 -4.85 -3.10 -9.10
N GLN A 151 -4.55 -4.35 -9.51
CA GLN A 151 -3.23 -4.94 -9.27
C GLN A 151 -2.11 -4.20 -10.02
N ALA A 152 -2.40 -3.75 -11.24
CA ALA A 152 -1.44 -3.00 -12.05
C ALA A 152 -1.25 -1.59 -11.50
N MET A 153 -2.32 -0.95 -11.01
CA MET A 153 -2.24 0.34 -10.31
C MET A 153 -1.34 0.21 -9.07
N ARG A 154 -1.54 -0.83 -8.26
CA ARG A 154 -0.73 -1.10 -7.07
C ARG A 154 0.76 -1.27 -7.39
N GLU A 155 1.11 -1.94 -8.49
CA GLU A 155 2.50 -2.06 -8.93
C GLU A 155 3.12 -0.68 -9.22
N VAL A 156 2.42 0.20 -9.93
CA VAL A 156 2.90 1.56 -10.23
C VAL A 156 3.08 2.36 -8.93
N GLU A 157 2.09 2.31 -8.05
CA GLU A 157 2.13 3.01 -6.76
C GLU A 157 3.32 2.55 -5.90
N ILE A 158 3.49 1.25 -5.67
CA ILE A 158 4.57 0.72 -4.81
C ILE A 158 5.95 1.10 -5.35
N HIS A 159 6.18 0.93 -6.66
CA HIS A 159 7.51 1.24 -7.21
C HIS A 159 7.80 2.73 -7.13
N PHE A 160 6.79 3.57 -7.38
CA PHE A 160 6.97 5.01 -7.31
C PHE A 160 7.13 5.50 -5.88
N SER A 161 6.45 4.86 -4.93
CA SER A 161 6.61 5.10 -3.51
C SER A 161 8.08 4.86 -3.12
N LEU A 162 8.65 3.69 -3.44
CA LEU A 162 10.05 3.36 -3.12
C LEU A 162 11.06 4.36 -3.73
N LEU A 163 10.78 4.89 -4.92
CA LEU A 163 11.60 5.96 -5.50
C LEU A 163 11.59 7.22 -4.64
N ILE A 164 10.41 7.70 -4.26
CA ILE A 164 10.25 8.93 -3.48
C ILE A 164 10.88 8.78 -2.09
N GLN A 165 10.78 7.59 -1.48
CA GLN A 165 11.46 7.30 -0.22
C GLN A 165 12.98 7.38 -0.35
N ARG A 166 13.53 6.82 -1.43
CA ARG A 166 14.97 6.82 -1.69
C ARG A 166 15.49 8.21 -2.02
N LEU A 167 14.70 9.04 -2.70
CA LEU A 167 15.09 10.37 -3.20
C LEU A 167 14.16 11.46 -2.63
N PRO A 168 14.31 11.83 -1.34
CA PRO A 168 13.45 12.84 -0.72
C PRO A 168 13.59 14.21 -1.41
N GLY A 169 12.46 14.90 -1.60
CA GLY A 169 12.40 16.18 -2.29
C GLY A 169 12.43 16.10 -3.83
N ILE A 170 12.53 14.90 -4.43
CA ILE A 170 12.56 14.75 -5.89
C ILE A 170 11.30 15.29 -6.59
N VAL A 171 10.15 15.19 -5.91
CA VAL A 171 8.84 15.64 -6.42
C VAL A 171 8.78 17.17 -6.56
N GLU A 172 9.63 17.90 -5.83
CA GLU A 172 9.68 19.37 -5.84
C GLU A 172 10.49 19.95 -6.99
N LEU A 173 11.28 19.12 -7.68
CA LEU A 173 12.17 19.58 -8.74
C LEU A 173 11.44 19.96 -10.03
N ARG A 174 12.14 20.75 -10.84
CA ARG A 174 11.70 21.28 -12.13
C ARG A 174 12.71 20.97 -13.22
N PHE A 175 12.24 20.79 -14.45
CA PHE A 175 13.04 20.69 -15.66
C PHE A 175 13.66 22.05 -16.01
N HIS A 176 14.60 22.04 -16.96
CA HIS A 176 15.35 23.21 -17.42
C HIS A 176 14.48 24.38 -17.94
N ASP A 177 13.25 24.11 -18.35
CA ASP A 177 12.26 25.07 -18.86
C ASP A 177 11.31 25.57 -17.75
N GLY A 178 11.56 25.17 -16.50
CA GLY A 178 10.75 25.54 -15.33
C GLY A 178 9.51 24.67 -15.10
N ALA A 179 9.20 23.75 -16.03
CA ALA A 179 8.12 22.79 -15.87
C ALA A 179 8.40 21.86 -14.68
N PRO A 180 7.43 21.62 -13.77
CA PRO A 180 7.65 20.75 -12.63
C PRO A 180 7.82 19.28 -13.08
N PHE A 181 8.56 18.48 -12.31
CA PHE A 181 8.58 17.03 -12.50
C PHE A 181 7.23 16.39 -12.21
N ALA A 182 6.51 16.94 -11.22
CA ALA A 182 5.16 16.60 -10.84
C ALA A 182 4.29 17.87 -10.75
N ASP A 183 3.29 17.95 -11.62
CA ASP A 183 2.26 18.98 -11.59
C ASP A 183 1.39 18.88 -10.31
N PRO A 184 0.52 19.87 -10.03
CA PRO A 184 -0.32 19.84 -8.83
C PRO A 184 -1.22 18.59 -8.73
N ALA A 185 -1.73 18.08 -9.85
CA ALA A 185 -2.57 16.88 -9.87
C ALA A 185 -1.74 15.61 -9.55
N THR A 186 -0.52 15.53 -10.08
CA THR A 186 0.46 14.48 -9.79
C THR A 186 0.86 14.51 -8.32
N ARG A 187 1.03 15.68 -7.72
CA ARG A 187 1.29 15.81 -6.27
C ARG A 187 0.11 15.36 -5.42
N ALA A 188 -1.11 15.69 -5.84
CA ALA A 188 -2.33 15.21 -5.17
C ALA A 188 -2.43 13.68 -5.24
N TRP A 189 -2.23 13.09 -6.42
CA TRP A 189 -2.19 11.63 -6.62
C TRP A 189 -1.09 10.97 -5.78
N ILE A 190 0.12 11.55 -5.75
CA ILE A 190 1.21 11.04 -4.92
C ILE A 190 0.78 10.99 -3.45
N SER A 191 0.19 12.06 -2.95
CA SER A 191 -0.22 12.17 -1.55
C SER A 191 -1.35 11.18 -1.21
N ALA A 192 -2.32 11.01 -2.11
CA ALA A 192 -3.51 10.18 -1.89
C ALA A 192 -3.27 8.68 -2.11
N SER A 193 -2.46 8.30 -3.11
CA SER A 193 -2.39 6.91 -3.59
C SER A 193 -0.99 6.31 -3.47
N VAL A 194 0.08 7.10 -3.43
CA VAL A 194 1.47 6.61 -3.43
C VAL A 194 2.09 6.66 -2.03
N MET A 195 1.98 7.79 -1.33
CA MET A 195 2.50 7.99 0.02
C MET A 195 1.93 7.02 1.08
N PRO A 196 0.65 6.57 1.01
CA PRO A 196 0.15 5.55 1.95
C PRO A 196 0.94 4.24 1.94
N HIS A 197 1.73 3.97 0.89
CA HIS A 197 2.59 2.79 0.82
C HIS A 197 3.95 2.99 1.49
N LEU A 198 4.41 4.25 1.58
CA LEU A 198 5.67 4.63 2.24
C LEU A 198 5.52 4.94 3.71
N GLN A 199 4.29 5.18 4.13
CA GLN A 199 3.93 4.98 5.51
C GLN A 199 4.13 3.48 5.76
N ALA A 200 5.40 3.11 6.05
CA ALA A 200 5.69 1.96 6.88
C ALA A 200 4.63 2.02 7.96
N ALA A 201 3.77 1.00 8.04
CA ALA A 201 2.69 0.89 9.00
C ALA A 201 3.13 1.67 10.21
N SER A 202 2.62 2.91 10.34
CA SER A 202 3.22 3.90 11.25
C SER A 202 3.31 3.14 12.54
N ALA A 203 4.54 2.90 13.03
CA ALA A 203 4.71 2.11 14.23
C ALA A 203 3.70 2.72 15.20
N PRO A 204 2.64 1.97 15.60
CA PRO A 204 1.57 2.58 16.36
C PRO A 204 2.28 3.22 17.52
N ARG A 205 2.07 4.53 17.70
CA ARG A 205 2.53 5.28 18.87
C ARG A 205 2.30 4.37 20.06
N LYS A 206 3.37 3.76 20.56
CA LYS A 206 3.48 2.89 21.73
C LYS A 206 2.13 2.51 22.36
N VAL A 207 1.37 1.68 21.67
CA VAL A 207 0.39 0.79 22.29
C VAL A 207 0.73 -0.57 21.69
N GLU A 208 1.10 -1.50 22.56
CA GLU A 208 1.43 -2.88 22.21
C GLU A 208 0.25 -3.51 21.46
N VAL A 209 0.21 -3.39 20.13
CA VAL A 209 -0.66 -4.21 19.30
C VAL A 209 0.17 -5.38 18.84
N SER A 210 0.18 -6.39 19.72
CA SER A 210 0.36 -7.77 19.31
C SER A 210 -0.51 -8.04 18.07
N HIS A 211 -0.01 -8.80 17.10
CA HIS A 211 -0.77 -9.33 15.96
C HIS A 211 -1.85 -10.37 16.37
N THR A 212 -2.53 -10.09 17.48
CA THR A 212 -3.73 -10.75 17.99
C THR A 212 -4.75 -9.63 18.15
N GLN A 213 -5.88 -9.73 17.45
CA GLN A 213 -7.07 -8.94 17.78
C GLN A 213 -7.22 -8.89 19.30
N PRO A 214 -7.51 -7.72 19.89
CA PRO A 214 -7.57 -7.61 21.34
C PRO A 214 -8.61 -8.58 21.90
N ALA A 215 -8.34 -9.14 23.08
CA ALA A 215 -9.13 -10.25 23.63
C ALA A 215 -10.64 -9.95 23.73
N TRP A 216 -11.03 -8.68 23.88
CA TRP A 216 -12.43 -8.25 23.92
C TRP A 216 -13.10 -8.22 22.53
N GLU A 217 -12.36 -7.98 21.45
CA GLU A 217 -12.88 -8.05 20.08
C GLU A 217 -13.04 -9.50 19.63
N LEU A 218 -12.04 -10.34 19.88
CA LEU A 218 -12.13 -11.79 19.65
C LEU A 218 -13.32 -12.39 20.40
N ALA A 219 -13.44 -12.09 21.69
CA ALA A 219 -14.55 -12.60 22.49
C ALA A 219 -15.90 -12.04 22.03
N LEU A 220 -15.96 -10.81 21.48
CA LEU A 220 -17.20 -10.27 20.92
C LEU A 220 -17.60 -11.07 19.67
N GLU A 221 -16.66 -11.33 18.75
CA GLU A 221 -16.89 -12.13 17.53
C GLU A 221 -17.32 -13.57 17.85
N GLU A 222 -16.65 -14.23 18.80
CA GLU A 222 -16.97 -15.59 19.25
C GLU A 222 -18.35 -15.69 19.92
N VAL A 223 -18.83 -14.61 20.52
CA VAL A 223 -20.12 -14.57 21.21
C VAL A 223 -21.29 -14.30 20.26
N LEU A 224 -21.06 -13.75 19.07
CA LEU A 224 -22.11 -13.55 18.05
C LEU A 224 -22.86 -14.83 17.65
N PRO A 225 -22.22 -15.98 17.37
CA PRO A 225 -22.93 -17.22 17.09
C PRO A 225 -23.70 -17.75 18.31
N VAL A 226 -23.18 -17.55 19.53
CA VAL A 226 -23.85 -17.94 20.79
C VAL A 226 -25.10 -17.09 21.02
N LEU A 227 -25.04 -15.79 20.72
CA LEU A 227 -26.20 -14.90 20.79
C LEU A 227 -27.37 -15.40 19.92
N ARG A 228 -27.06 -15.94 18.73
CA ARG A 228 -28.07 -16.49 17.81
C ARG A 228 -28.66 -17.83 18.27
N LYS A 229 -27.91 -18.63 19.03
CA LYS A 229 -28.32 -19.99 19.45
C LYS A 229 -28.91 -20.04 20.86
N ASP A 230 -28.22 -19.44 21.84
CA ASP A 230 -28.48 -19.60 23.28
C ASP A 230 -29.02 -18.31 23.93
N GLY A 231 -29.09 -17.21 23.16
CA GLY A 231 -29.67 -15.94 23.58
C GLY A 231 -28.72 -15.03 24.39
N LEU A 232 -29.18 -13.80 24.65
CA LEU A 232 -28.36 -12.71 25.20
C LEU A 232 -27.75 -13.03 26.58
N LYS A 233 -28.46 -13.79 27.43
CA LYS A 233 -27.98 -14.09 28.78
C LYS A 233 -26.72 -14.95 28.75
N ALA A 234 -26.65 -15.95 27.88
CA ALA A 234 -25.48 -16.82 27.72
C ALA A 234 -24.30 -16.03 27.13
N ALA A 235 -24.57 -15.23 26.10
CA ALA A 235 -23.59 -14.36 25.45
C ALA A 235 -22.94 -13.35 26.43
N VAL A 236 -23.74 -12.72 27.29
CA VAL A 236 -23.24 -11.77 28.31
C VAL A 236 -22.38 -12.46 29.36
N GLN A 237 -22.66 -13.73 29.73
CA GLN A 237 -21.85 -14.43 30.72
C GLN A 237 -20.43 -14.69 30.22
N ILE A 238 -20.26 -15.00 28.94
CA ILE A 238 -18.94 -15.22 28.32
C ILE A 238 -18.12 -13.93 28.35
N LEU A 239 -18.70 -12.80 27.92
CA LEU A 239 -18.02 -11.50 27.98
C LEU A 239 -17.74 -11.04 29.42
N LYS A 240 -18.64 -11.33 30.37
CA LYS A 240 -18.42 -11.03 31.79
C LYS A 240 -17.25 -11.81 32.38
N GLN A 241 -17.02 -13.06 31.97
CA GLN A 241 -15.85 -13.83 32.39
C GLN A 241 -14.55 -13.19 31.89
N GLY A 242 -14.55 -12.65 30.67
CA GLY A 242 -13.43 -11.84 30.14
C GLY A 242 -13.20 -10.56 30.94
N LEU A 243 -14.27 -9.85 31.29
CA LEU A 243 -14.20 -8.65 32.13
C LEU A 243 -13.62 -8.92 33.53
N GLN A 244 -13.93 -10.06 34.15
CA GLN A 244 -13.36 -10.41 35.46
C GLN A 244 -11.86 -10.74 35.39
N LYS A 245 -11.39 -11.23 34.25
CA LYS A 245 -9.96 -11.50 34.01
C LYS A 245 -9.18 -10.24 33.60
N ALA A 246 -9.89 -9.16 33.23
CA ALA A 246 -9.28 -7.91 32.76
C ALA A 246 -8.52 -7.18 33.88
N GLN A 247 -7.24 -6.92 33.63
CA GLN A 247 -6.37 -6.10 34.48
C GLN A 247 -6.12 -4.75 33.81
N GLY A 248 -6.30 -3.66 34.56
CA GLY A 248 -6.16 -2.29 34.08
C GLY A 248 -7.47 -1.60 33.70
N GLY A 249 -7.55 -0.28 33.94
CA GLY A 249 -8.74 0.53 33.70
C GLY A 249 -9.15 0.57 32.22
N ARG A 250 -8.17 0.76 31.33
CA ARG A 250 -8.37 0.77 29.86
C ARG A 250 -8.97 -0.54 29.35
N VAL A 251 -8.39 -1.68 29.73
CA VAL A 251 -8.86 -2.99 29.28
C VAL A 251 -10.28 -3.26 29.79
N ARG A 252 -10.57 -2.93 31.05
CA ARG A 252 -11.93 -3.04 31.61
C ARG A 252 -12.94 -2.17 30.87
N PHE A 253 -12.56 -0.95 30.48
CA PHE A 253 -13.42 -0.07 29.68
C PHE A 253 -13.80 -0.73 28.35
N PHE A 254 -12.83 -1.28 27.61
CA PHE A 254 -13.11 -1.96 26.34
C PHE A 254 -14.00 -3.20 26.48
N TRP A 255 -13.83 -3.97 27.56
CA TRP A 255 -14.74 -5.09 27.86
C TRP A 255 -16.18 -4.63 28.18
N GLN A 256 -16.34 -3.51 28.88
CA GLN A 256 -17.65 -2.91 29.14
C GLN A 256 -18.27 -2.34 27.85
N PHE A 257 -17.46 -1.74 26.99
CA PHE A 257 -17.91 -1.27 25.68
C PHE A 257 -18.32 -2.43 24.75
N ALA A 258 -17.56 -3.54 24.74
CA ALA A 258 -17.94 -4.76 24.03
C ALA A 258 -19.28 -5.34 24.52
N LEU A 259 -19.54 -5.31 25.83
CA LEU A 259 -20.84 -5.68 26.41
C LEU A 259 -21.98 -4.76 25.92
N ALA A 260 -21.74 -3.45 25.82
CA ALA A 260 -22.71 -2.50 25.31
C ALA A 260 -23.00 -2.73 23.82
N ARG A 261 -21.97 -2.98 23.01
CA ARG A 261 -22.10 -3.37 21.58
C ARG A 261 -22.89 -4.66 21.41
N LEU A 262 -22.64 -5.68 22.25
CA LEU A 262 -23.43 -6.91 22.24
C LEU A 262 -24.92 -6.65 22.52
N CYS A 263 -25.23 -5.78 23.50
CA CYS A 263 -26.61 -5.41 23.81
C CYS A 263 -27.29 -4.67 22.65
N PHE A 264 -26.54 -3.81 21.95
CA PHE A 264 -27.01 -3.14 20.73
C PHE A 264 -27.33 -4.14 19.61
N MET A 265 -26.41 -5.07 19.33
CA MET A 265 -26.61 -6.12 18.31
C MET A 265 -27.78 -7.06 18.64
N ALA A 266 -28.07 -7.25 19.93
CA ALA A 266 -29.23 -8.01 20.41
C ALA A 266 -30.55 -7.21 20.43
N LYS A 267 -30.57 -5.98 19.89
CA LYS A 267 -31.71 -5.06 19.84
C LYS A 267 -32.26 -4.67 21.23
N LYS A 268 -31.45 -4.76 22.28
CA LYS A 268 -31.80 -4.31 23.65
C LYS A 268 -31.27 -2.90 23.88
N TYR A 269 -31.83 -1.95 23.14
CA TYR A 269 -31.33 -0.57 23.06
C TYR A 269 -31.41 0.20 24.39
N GLU A 270 -32.42 -0.06 25.24
CA GLU A 270 -32.54 0.60 26.56
C GLU A 270 -31.38 0.22 27.49
N LEU A 271 -31.02 -1.07 27.48
CA LEU A 271 -29.91 -1.60 28.26
C LEU A 271 -28.56 -1.10 27.70
N ALA A 272 -28.41 -1.10 26.37
CA ALA A 272 -27.22 -0.56 25.72
C ALA A 272 -27.02 0.93 26.04
N LYS A 273 -28.09 1.74 25.96
CA LYS A 273 -28.08 3.16 26.30
C LYS A 273 -27.58 3.39 27.73
N THR A 274 -28.14 2.70 28.73
CA THR A 274 -27.74 2.89 30.14
C THR A 274 -26.25 2.58 30.37
N GLN A 275 -25.73 1.54 29.70
CA GLN A 275 -24.32 1.17 29.79
C GLN A 275 -23.43 2.20 29.08
N LEU A 276 -23.84 2.68 27.90
CA LEU A 276 -23.10 3.68 27.14
C LEU A 276 -23.10 5.06 27.81
N GLU A 277 -24.18 5.45 28.49
CA GLU A 277 -24.21 6.69 29.30
C GLU A 277 -23.23 6.63 30.47
N THR A 278 -23.11 5.46 31.11
CA THR A 278 -22.13 5.25 32.18
C THR A 278 -20.70 5.35 31.63
N LEU A 279 -20.44 4.78 30.45
CA LEU A 279 -19.13 4.84 29.78
C LEU A 279 -18.79 6.26 29.32
N ASP A 280 -19.76 7.00 28.77
CA ASP A 280 -19.61 8.41 28.38
C ASP A 280 -19.29 9.30 29.59
N GLN A 281 -19.97 9.11 30.72
CA GLN A 281 -19.65 9.85 31.95
C GLN A 281 -18.23 9.54 32.44
N GLN A 282 -17.81 8.28 32.41
CA GLN A 282 -16.44 7.89 32.76
C GLN A 282 -15.39 8.53 31.84
N LEU A 283 -15.67 8.66 30.55
CA LEU A 283 -14.78 9.33 29.59
C LEU A 283 -14.67 10.84 29.87
N GLN A 284 -15.77 11.48 30.29
CA GLN A 284 -15.79 12.90 30.67
C GLN A 284 -15.02 13.14 31.97
N ASP A 285 -15.29 12.36 33.02
CA ASP A 285 -14.70 12.54 34.34
C ASP A 285 -13.18 12.31 34.35
N SER A 286 -12.71 11.39 33.49
CA SER A 286 -11.29 11.06 33.38
C SER A 286 -10.49 12.00 32.48
N GLY A 287 -11.15 12.91 31.75
CA GLY A 287 -10.51 13.79 30.77
C GLY A 287 -9.88 13.04 29.59
N LEU A 288 -10.18 11.74 29.41
CA LEU A 288 -9.64 10.89 28.34
C LEU A 288 -9.98 11.43 26.95
N HIS A 289 -11.02 12.26 26.87
CA HIS A 289 -11.47 12.87 25.65
C HIS A 289 -10.42 13.76 24.95
N ALA A 290 -9.51 14.39 25.72
CA ALA A 290 -8.41 15.17 25.17
C ALA A 290 -7.23 14.30 24.70
N TRP A 291 -7.18 13.02 25.10
CA TRP A 291 -6.06 12.11 24.89
C TRP A 291 -6.37 11.01 23.86
N GLU A 292 -7.62 10.55 23.80
CA GLU A 292 -8.13 9.57 22.83
C GLU A 292 -9.52 10.00 22.30
N PRO A 293 -9.59 10.96 21.35
CA PRO A 293 -10.85 11.47 20.83
C PRO A 293 -11.64 10.40 20.06
N ASP A 294 -10.96 9.48 19.38
CA ASP A 294 -11.58 8.41 18.57
C ASP A 294 -12.47 7.48 19.42
N LEU A 295 -12.01 7.13 20.62
CA LEU A 295 -12.79 6.28 21.54
C LEU A 295 -14.06 6.98 22.02
N ALA A 296 -13.97 8.29 22.27
CA ALA A 296 -15.13 9.09 22.65
C ALA A 296 -16.13 9.20 21.48
N LEU A 297 -15.64 9.36 20.25
CA LEU A 297 -16.47 9.36 19.05
C LEU A 297 -17.20 8.02 18.87
N GLU A 298 -16.52 6.88 19.02
CA GLU A 298 -17.16 5.56 18.90
C GLU A 298 -18.29 5.36 19.92
N VAL A 299 -18.07 5.75 21.18
CA VAL A 299 -19.09 5.66 22.23
C VAL A 299 -20.26 6.60 21.94
N LEU A 300 -19.99 7.84 21.53
CA LEU A 300 -21.03 8.83 21.22
C LEU A 300 -21.84 8.45 19.98
N HIS A 301 -21.21 7.92 18.93
CA HIS A 301 -21.89 7.40 17.74
C HIS A 301 -22.83 6.24 18.10
N LEU A 302 -22.35 5.25 18.85
CA LEU A 302 -23.18 4.12 19.24
C LEU A 302 -24.34 4.56 20.16
N LEU A 303 -24.09 5.51 21.05
CA LEU A 303 -25.12 6.07 21.93
C LEU A 303 -26.16 6.89 21.13
N HIS A 304 -25.72 7.66 20.13
CA HIS A 304 -26.60 8.38 19.21
C HIS A 304 -27.50 7.39 18.46
N SER A 305 -26.92 6.36 17.82
CA SER A 305 -27.68 5.30 17.13
C SER A 305 -28.65 4.57 18.06
N CYS A 306 -28.28 4.33 19.34
CA CYS A 306 -29.23 3.80 20.33
C CYS A 306 -30.43 4.73 20.54
N CYS A 307 -30.20 6.03 20.64
CA CYS A 307 -31.26 7.03 20.85
C CYS A 307 -32.16 7.20 19.62
N GLU A 308 -31.67 6.94 18.40
CA GLU A 308 -32.49 6.95 17.19
C GLU A 308 -33.45 5.75 17.13
N LEU A 309 -32.97 4.58 17.54
CA LEU A 309 -33.71 3.32 17.47
C LEU A 309 -34.67 3.10 18.66
N LEU A 310 -34.59 3.95 19.69
CA LEU A 310 -35.48 3.94 20.84
C LEU A 310 -36.78 4.74 20.59
N PRO A 311 -37.88 4.41 21.30
CA PRO A 311 -39.09 5.23 21.29
C PRO A 311 -38.77 6.68 21.69
N GLN A 312 -39.22 7.63 20.86
CA GLN A 312 -38.88 9.05 20.97
C GLN A 312 -39.64 9.73 22.12
N ASN A 313 -39.20 9.48 23.35
CA ASN A 313 -39.65 10.21 24.53
C ASN A 313 -38.91 11.54 24.66
N HIS A 314 -39.51 12.52 25.35
CA HIS A 314 -38.88 13.84 25.57
C HIS A 314 -37.44 13.74 26.08
N ALA A 315 -37.20 12.91 27.10
CA ALA A 315 -35.88 12.67 27.67
C ALA A 315 -34.88 11.99 26.69
N VAL A 316 -35.36 11.20 25.73
CA VAL A 316 -34.49 10.58 24.70
C VAL A 316 -34.12 11.61 23.64
N ARG A 317 -35.04 12.51 23.29
CA ARG A 317 -34.81 13.58 22.31
C ARG A 317 -33.81 14.62 22.84
N GLU A 318 -33.99 15.10 24.07
CA GLU A 318 -33.04 16.03 24.70
C GLU A 318 -31.63 15.44 24.77
N ARG A 319 -31.53 14.16 25.14
CA ARG A 319 -30.25 13.47 25.21
C ARG A 319 -29.64 13.28 23.82
N LYS A 320 -30.44 12.95 22.80
CA LYS A 320 -29.98 12.86 21.39
C LYS A 320 -29.40 14.20 20.93
N GLU A 321 -30.09 15.31 21.20
CA GLU A 321 -29.64 16.65 20.81
C GLU A 321 -28.38 17.10 21.57
N GLU A 322 -28.22 16.69 22.82
CA GLU A 322 -26.98 16.92 23.59
C GLU A 322 -25.81 16.12 23.02
N ILE A 323 -26.02 14.83 22.70
CA ILE A 323 -25.00 13.97 22.09
C ILE A 323 -24.61 14.50 20.70
N TYR A 324 -25.59 14.88 19.89
CA TYR A 324 -25.36 15.45 18.56
C TYR A 324 -24.52 16.72 18.63
N ARG A 325 -24.86 17.66 19.54
CA ARG A 325 -24.04 18.87 19.76
C ARG A 325 -22.60 18.56 20.14
N ARG A 326 -22.38 17.51 20.94
CA ARG A 326 -21.04 17.07 21.33
C ARG A 326 -20.31 16.43 20.15
N LEU A 327 -20.96 15.59 19.35
CA LEU A 327 -20.38 15.04 18.13
C LEU A 327 -19.93 16.16 17.18
N CYS A 328 -20.76 17.18 16.95
CA CYS A 328 -20.42 18.32 16.11
C CYS A 328 -19.19 19.11 16.59
N HIS A 329 -18.89 19.10 17.89
CA HIS A 329 -17.73 19.81 18.45
C HIS A 329 -16.42 19.04 18.24
N LEU A 330 -16.52 17.72 18.05
CA LEU A 330 -15.39 16.80 18.05
C LEU A 330 -15.02 16.32 16.67
N ASP A 331 -16.01 16.29 15.79
CA ASP A 331 -15.83 15.97 14.40
C ASP A 331 -16.81 16.82 13.57
N LEU A 332 -16.29 17.84 12.91
CA LEU A 332 -17.05 18.69 11.98
C LEU A 332 -17.33 17.97 10.67
N GLU A 333 -16.57 16.92 10.32
CA GLU A 333 -16.75 16.17 9.07
C GLU A 333 -18.03 15.31 9.14
N VAL A 334 -18.39 14.79 10.33
CA VAL A 334 -19.61 14.01 10.56
C VAL A 334 -20.90 14.85 10.45
N VAL A 335 -20.82 16.18 10.54
CA VAL A 335 -21.97 17.09 10.38
C VAL A 335 -22.27 17.40 8.91
N LEU A 336 -21.33 17.10 8.02
CA LEU A 336 -21.37 17.48 6.60
C LEU A 336 -21.82 16.34 5.67
N GLU A 337 -22.06 15.13 6.20
CA GLU A 337 -22.75 14.02 5.50
C GLU A 337 -24.26 14.01 5.75
#